data_AF-A0A9D6TZR0-F1
#
_entry.id   AF-A0A9D6TZR0-F1
#
_cell.length_a   1.000
_cell.length_b   1.000
_cell.length_c   1.000
_cell.angle_alpha   90.00
_cell.angle_beta   90.00
_cell.angle_gamma   90.00
#
_symmetry.space_group_name_H-M   'P 1'
#
loop_
_entity.id
_entity.type
_entity.pdbx_description
1 polymer ?
#
loop_
_entity_poly.entity_id
_entity_poly.type
_entity_poly.pdbx_seq_one_letter_code
_entity_poly.pdbx_strand_id
1 'polypeptide(L)'
;MVGGLPTSTVNGFAVDTTNPSVMYVALREGVFRTDDAGQRWEPVTGGPRNAAAVAVHPKRPAEVYAATSEGAVWVSTNGGVRWAPRR
;
A
#
# COMPACT_ATOMS: atom_id res chain seq x y z
N MET A 1 -4.47 18.83 3.06
CA MET A 1 -3.86 17.49 2.96
C MET A 1 -4.70 16.53 3.78
N VAL A 2 -5.05 15.36 3.23
CA VAL A 2 -5.59 14.26 4.05
C VAL A 2 -4.45 13.79 4.95
N GLY A 3 -4.70 13.58 6.25
CA GLY A 3 -3.67 13.51 7.28
C GLY A 3 -2.51 12.57 6.92
N GLY A 4 -1.33 13.11 6.65
CA GLY A 4 -0.10 12.34 6.41
C GLY A 4 0.24 11.96 4.95
N LEU A 5 -0.68 12.16 3.98
CA LEU A 5 -0.33 11.98 2.56
C LEU A 5 0.44 13.19 2.01
N PRO A 6 1.51 12.97 1.23
CA PRO A 6 2.20 14.05 0.54
C PRO A 6 1.34 14.62 -0.60
N THR A 7 1.69 15.81 -1.09
CA THR A 7 1.11 16.38 -2.31
C THR A 7 1.69 15.66 -3.53
N SER A 8 1.11 14.51 -3.87
CA SER A 8 1.56 13.62 -4.95
C SER A 8 0.37 12.93 -5.60
N THR A 9 0.55 12.42 -6.82
CA THR A 9 -0.49 11.68 -7.54
C THR A 9 -0.69 10.32 -6.89
N VAL A 10 -1.96 9.99 -6.62
CA VAL A 10 -2.34 8.63 -6.20
C VAL A 10 -2.49 7.77 -7.45
N ASN A 11 -1.64 6.76 -7.59
CA ASN A 11 -1.63 5.85 -8.72
C ASN A 11 -2.53 4.62 -8.49
N GLY A 12 -2.73 4.24 -7.22
CA GLY A 12 -3.57 3.10 -6.86
C GLY A 12 -4.12 3.24 -5.44
N PHE A 13 -5.26 2.60 -5.21
CA PHE A 13 -5.97 2.56 -3.93
C PHE A 13 -6.55 1.16 -3.73
N ALA A 14 -6.36 0.58 -2.54
CA ALA A 14 -6.89 -0.72 -2.19
C ALA A 14 -7.36 -0.75 -0.73
N VAL A 15 -8.39 -1.54 -0.45
CA VAL A 15 -9.00 -1.68 0.88
C VAL A 15 -8.91 -3.13 1.32
N ASP A 16 -8.63 -3.35 2.60
CA ASP A 16 -8.70 -4.68 3.21
C ASP A 16 -10.13 -5.20 3.18
N THR A 17 -10.33 -6.40 2.64
CA THR A 17 -11.66 -6.98 2.40
C THR A 17 -12.37 -7.44 3.66
N THR A 18 -11.65 -7.55 4.78
CA THR A 18 -12.18 -7.98 6.09
C THR A 18 -12.24 -6.85 7.11
N ASN A 19 -11.39 -5.83 6.95
CA ASN A 19 -11.39 -4.64 7.79
C ASN A 19 -11.26 -3.37 6.95
N PRO A 20 -12.38 -2.74 6.53
CA PRO A 20 -12.36 -1.56 5.69
C PRO A 20 -11.64 -0.34 6.28
N SER A 21 -11.33 -0.33 7.58
CA SER A 21 -10.49 0.72 8.18
C SER A 21 -9.03 0.64 7.74
N VAL A 22 -8.58 -0.54 7.29
CA VAL A 22 -7.24 -0.75 6.74
C VAL A 22 -7.27 -0.53 5.23
N MET A 23 -6.53 0.47 4.77
CA MET A 23 -6.44 0.81 3.34
C MET A 23 -5.01 1.14 2.95
N TYR A 24 -4.74 1.07 1.65
CA TYR A 24 -3.43 1.32 1.07
C TYR A 24 -3.55 2.23 -0.14
N VAL A 25 -2.55 3.09 -0.33
CA VAL A 25 -2.39 3.89 -1.55
C VAL A 25 -0.99 3.72 -2.11
N ALA A 26 -0.90 3.70 -3.44
CA ALA A 26 0.35 3.71 -4.17
C ALA A 26 0.63 5.13 -4.68
N LEU A 27 1.80 5.66 -4.32
CA LEU A 27 2.32 6.96 -4.78
C LEU A 27 3.75 6.80 -5.28
N ARG A 28 4.29 7.87 -5.89
CA ARG A 28 5.71 7.95 -6.23
C ARG A 28 6.62 7.71 -5.02
N GLU A 29 6.22 8.23 -3.86
CA GLU A 29 6.95 8.10 -2.60
C GLU A 29 6.97 6.66 -2.06
N GLY A 30 6.06 5.80 -2.54
CA GLY A 30 5.91 4.40 -2.14
C GLY A 30 4.46 4.07 -1.76
N VAL A 31 4.29 3.01 -0.96
CA VAL A 31 2.99 2.64 -0.41
C VAL A 31 2.75 3.38 0.89
N PHE A 32 1.55 3.93 1.07
CA PHE A 32 1.08 4.43 2.37
C PHE A 32 -0.09 3.56 2.84
N ARG A 33 -0.24 3.48 4.15
CA ARG A 33 -1.26 2.69 4.83
C ARG A 33 -2.02 3.56 5.82
N THR A 34 -3.30 3.29 5.96
CA THR A 34 -4.13 3.80 7.05
C THR A 34 -4.70 2.60 7.80
N ASP A 35 -4.91 2.77 9.11
CA ASP A 35 -5.62 1.84 9.99
C ASP A 35 -6.94 2.43 10.52
N ASP A 36 -7.26 3.67 10.13
CA ASP A 36 -8.35 4.47 10.69
C ASP A 36 -9.27 5.04 9.59
N ALA A 37 -9.48 4.26 8.53
CA ALA A 37 -10.34 4.59 7.39
C ALA A 37 -9.97 5.90 6.68
N GLY A 38 -8.67 6.22 6.65
CA GLY A 38 -8.13 7.35 5.90
C GLY A 38 -8.08 8.67 6.68
N GLN A 39 -8.34 8.65 8.00
CA GLN A 39 -8.14 9.83 8.86
C GLN A 39 -6.65 10.17 8.98
N ARG A 40 -5.79 9.15 9.06
CA ARG A 40 -4.33 9.26 9.06
C ARG A 40 -3.71 8.21 8.15
N TRP A 41 -2.71 8.65 7.40
CA TRP A 41 -1.90 7.84 6.51
C TRP A 41 -0.45 7.86 6.97
N GLU A 42 0.18 6.70 6.94
CA GLU A 42 1.58 6.52 7.31
C GLU A 42 2.33 5.86 6.15
N PRO A 43 3.56 6.31 5.85
CA PRO A 43 4.38 5.65 4.85
C PRO A 43 4.76 4.26 5.34
N VAL A 44 4.62 3.26 4.46
CA VAL A 44 5.16 1.93 4.71
C VAL A 44 6.68 2.00 4.64
N THR A 45 7.33 1.55 5.71
CA THR A 45 8.81 1.49 5.76
C THR A 45 9.33 0.16 5.21
N GLY A 46 10.49 0.20 4.54
CA GLY A 46 11.10 -1.00 3.94
C GLY A 46 10.33 -1.61 2.75
N GLY A 47 9.31 -0.91 2.25
CA GLY A 47 8.52 -1.29 1.08
C GLY A 47 9.04 -0.71 -0.24
N PRO A 48 8.32 -0.98 -1.35
CA PRO A 48 8.66 -0.42 -2.66
C PRO A 48 8.55 1.11 -2.67
N ARG A 49 9.48 1.74 -3.39
CA ARG A 49 9.38 3.13 -3.85
C ARG A 49 8.79 3.15 -5.25
N ASN A 50 8.36 4.33 -5.73
CA ASN A 50 7.72 4.51 -7.04
C ASN A 50 6.59 3.51 -7.26
N ALA A 51 5.69 3.39 -6.28
CA ALA A 51 4.56 2.47 -6.37
C ALA A 51 3.58 2.98 -7.43
N ALA A 52 3.35 2.12 -8.44
CA ALA A 52 2.44 2.37 -9.54
C ALA A 52 1.07 1.73 -9.32
N ALA A 53 1.01 0.64 -8.57
CA ALA A 53 -0.24 -0.03 -8.23
C ALA A 53 -0.15 -0.72 -6.85
N VAL A 54 -1.29 -0.91 -6.21
CA VAL A 54 -1.44 -1.70 -4.99
C VAL A 54 -2.72 -2.54 -5.08
N ALA A 55 -2.68 -3.77 -4.58
CA ALA A 55 -3.82 -4.68 -4.54
C ALA A 55 -3.79 -5.53 -3.27
N VAL A 56 -4.96 -5.79 -2.70
CA VAL A 56 -5.13 -6.69 -1.55
C VAL A 56 -5.69 -8.03 -2.06
N HIS A 57 -5.12 -9.15 -1.62
CA HIS A 57 -5.63 -10.46 -1.99
C HIS A 57 -7.03 -10.69 -1.40
N PRO A 58 -8.05 -11.04 -2.22
CA PRO A 58 -9.45 -10.97 -1.80
C PRO A 58 -9.81 -11.94 -0.67
N LYS A 59 -9.13 -13.09 -0.58
CA LYS A 59 -9.35 -14.13 0.45
C LYS A 59 -8.30 -14.15 1.56
N ARG A 60 -7.24 -13.34 1.43
CA ARG A 60 -6.08 -13.33 2.34
C ARG A 60 -5.63 -11.88 2.48
N PRO A 61 -6.38 -11.03 3.16
CA PRO A 61 -6.15 -9.58 3.11
C PRO A 61 -4.81 -9.12 3.74
N ALA A 62 -4.19 -9.96 4.57
CA ALA A 62 -2.80 -9.78 5.00
C ALA A 62 -1.80 -9.88 3.85
N GLU A 63 -2.17 -10.49 2.72
CA GLU A 63 -1.37 -10.59 1.52
C GLU A 63 -1.65 -9.39 0.59
N VAL A 64 -0.70 -8.46 0.55
CA VAL A 64 -0.80 -7.21 -0.20
C VAL A 64 0.30 -7.18 -1.25
N TYR A 65 -0.07 -6.78 -2.46
CA TYR A 65 0.82 -6.68 -3.60
C TYR A 65 1.00 -5.22 -3.98
N ALA A 66 2.21 -4.85 -4.38
CA ALA A 66 2.51 -3.54 -4.93
C ALA A 66 3.42 -3.71 -6.14
N ALA A 67 3.09 -3.04 -7.23
CA ALA A 67 3.92 -2.98 -8.43
C ALA A 67 4.60 -1.61 -8.50
N THR A 68 5.86 -1.59 -8.92
CA THR A 68 6.62 -0.35 -9.10
C THR A 68 6.63 0.06 -10.57
N SER A 69 6.86 1.36 -10.82
CA SER A 69 6.99 1.89 -12.18
C SER A 69 8.16 1.26 -12.96
N GLU A 70 9.14 0.69 -12.27
CA GLU A 70 10.29 -0.02 -12.85
C GLU A 70 10.00 -1.50 -13.18
N GLY A 71 8.76 -1.96 -12.96
CA GLY A 71 8.34 -3.33 -13.27
C GLY A 71 8.65 -4.36 -12.20
N ALA A 72 9.06 -3.94 -11.00
CA ALA A 72 9.21 -4.85 -9.85
C ALA A 72 7.87 -5.08 -9.16
N VAL A 73 7.65 -6.30 -8.67
CA VAL A 73 6.51 -6.64 -7.81
C VAL A 73 7.02 -6.93 -6.42
N TRP A 74 6.35 -6.37 -5.42
CA TRP A 74 6.58 -6.63 -4.01
C TRP A 74 5.35 -7.23 -3.38
N VAL A 75 5.57 -8.09 -2.39
CA VAL A 75 4.52 -8.72 -1.60
C VAL A 75 4.75 -8.50 -0.12
N SER A 76 3.68 -8.20 0.59
CA SER A 76 3.58 -8.32 2.03
C SER A 76 2.68 -9.49 2.36
N THR A 77 2.98 -10.25 3.41
CA THR A 77 2.12 -11.33 3.93
C THR A 77 1.61 -11.05 5.34
N ASN A 78 1.75 -9.80 5.81
CA ASN A 78 1.39 -9.37 7.14
C ASN A 78 0.73 -7.97 7.14
N GLY A 79 -0.11 -7.70 6.14
CA GLY A 79 -0.93 -6.48 6.09
C GLY A 79 -0.13 -5.23 5.80
N GLY A 80 0.91 -5.33 4.98
CA GLY A 80 1.74 -4.20 4.60
C GLY A 80 2.76 -3.75 5.65
N VAL A 81 2.92 -4.48 6.75
CA VAL A 81 3.91 -4.18 7.81
C VAL A 81 5.33 -4.49 7.35
N ARG A 82 5.53 -5.57 6.58
CA ARG A 82 6.81 -5.92 5.95
C ARG A 82 6.60 -6.32 4.51
N TRP A 83 7.56 -5.99 3.67
CA TRP A 83 7.52 -6.24 2.24
C TRP A 83 8.78 -6.95 1.78
N ALA A 84 8.64 -7.81 0.78
CA ALA A 84 9.73 -8.47 0.11
C ALA A 84 9.52 -8.42 -1.41
N PRO A 85 10.58 -8.33 -2.22
CA PRO A 85 10.47 -8.51 -3.66
C PRO A 85 9.86 -9.88 -3.97
N ARG A 86 8.89 -9.91 -4.88
CA ARG A 86 8.34 -11.14 -5.45
C ARG A 86 9.21 -11.50 -6.65
N ARG A 87 9.95 -12.61 -6.56
CA ARG A 87 10.69 -13.21 -7.68
C ARG A 87 9.83 -14.23 -8.40
#